data_AF-L0DVF1-F1
#
_entry.id   AF-L0DVF1-F1
#
_cell.length_a   1.000
_cell.length_b   1.000
_cell.length_c   1.000
_cell.angle_alpha   90.00
_cell.angle_beta   90.00
_cell.angle_gamma   90.00
#
_symmetry.space_group_name_H-M   'P 1'
#
loop_
_entity.id
_entity.type
_entity.pdbx_description
1 polymer ?
#
loop_
_entity_poly.entity_id
_entity_poly.type
_entity_poly.pdbx_seq_one_letter_code
_entity_poly.pdbx_strand_id
1 'polypeptide(L)'
;MPGTSSSRRSFLIKLVQGASLAASAGLVWTYVLRNQARATPFALRPPGARDEADFHALCIKCGQCVNACPYDTLRLATAWDPRPIGSPYFLPREYPCLMCPDIPCQAACPTGALSGKLEDIEDARMGLAVIDTETCLSWQGLRCEVCYLSCPVKGKAISVERRAGLAGGYARMVPWVHSDHCTGCGVCENRCPTEVASIRVVQADLVQGRMGGHYQMQATDPGGVMVFDPPPAVEPGHAPSDPPAIPGLDALNLGDLP
;
A
#
# COMPACT_ATOMS: atom_id res chain seq x y z
N MET A 1 22.50 -69.98 -18.29
CA MET A 1 21.35 -69.06 -18.45
C MET A 1 21.66 -67.72 -17.80
N PRO A 2 22.20 -66.71 -18.50
CA PRO A 2 22.40 -65.38 -17.93
C PRO A 2 21.34 -64.42 -18.50
N GLY A 3 20.39 -63.94 -17.69
CA GLY A 3 19.33 -63.08 -18.26
C GLY A 3 18.51 -62.19 -17.32
N THR A 4 18.74 -62.19 -16.00
CA THR A 4 17.81 -61.50 -15.07
C THR A 4 18.39 -60.34 -14.27
N SER A 5 19.73 -60.18 -14.18
CA SER A 5 20.35 -59.12 -13.35
C SER A 5 20.34 -57.72 -14.02
N SER A 6 20.53 -57.65 -15.34
CA SER A 6 20.56 -56.38 -16.10
C SER A 6 19.19 -55.67 -16.11
N SER A 7 18.10 -56.45 -16.23
CA SER A 7 16.73 -55.93 -16.28
C SER A 7 16.32 -55.25 -14.96
N ARG A 8 16.59 -55.88 -13.80
CA ARG A 8 16.27 -55.31 -12.47
C ARG A 8 17.05 -54.03 -12.16
N ARG A 9 18.33 -53.96 -12.52
CA ARG A 9 19.16 -52.77 -12.32
C ARG A 9 18.66 -51.58 -13.15
N SER A 10 18.30 -51.81 -14.41
CA SER A 10 17.75 -50.75 -15.27
C SER A 10 16.40 -50.24 -14.78
N PHE A 11 15.55 -51.13 -14.25
CA PHE A 11 14.28 -50.75 -13.65
C PHE A 11 14.48 -49.85 -12.42
N LEU A 12 15.37 -50.23 -11.49
CA LEU A 12 15.66 -49.41 -10.29
C LEU A 12 16.25 -48.04 -10.65
N ILE A 13 17.15 -47.97 -11.64
CA ILE A 13 17.72 -46.69 -12.10
C ILE A 13 16.63 -45.78 -12.67
N LYS A 14 15.72 -46.31 -13.50
CA LYS A 14 14.60 -45.53 -14.06
C LYS A 14 13.63 -45.05 -12.97
N LEU A 15 13.41 -45.86 -11.94
CA LEU A 15 12.56 -45.52 -10.79
C LEU A 15 13.17 -44.35 -9.99
N VAL A 16 14.47 -44.42 -9.70
CA VAL A 16 15.19 -43.34 -9.01
C VAL A 16 15.22 -42.06 -9.84
N GLN A 17 15.47 -42.16 -11.16
CA GLN A 17 15.45 -41.00 -12.06
C GLN A 17 14.06 -40.36 -12.11
N GLY A 18 13.00 -41.16 -12.21
CA GLY A 18 11.62 -40.69 -12.18
C GLY A 18 11.26 -40.02 -10.85
N ALA A 19 11.66 -40.62 -9.72
CA ALA A 19 11.43 -40.05 -8.40
C ALA A 19 12.18 -38.72 -8.20
N SER A 20 13.43 -38.63 -8.66
CA SER A 20 14.23 -37.39 -8.59
C SER A 20 13.65 -36.27 -9.44
N LEU A 21 13.15 -36.59 -10.66
CA LEU A 21 12.47 -35.61 -11.52
C LEU A 21 11.14 -35.15 -10.91
N ALA A 22 10.35 -36.06 -10.36
CA ALA A 22 9.10 -35.71 -9.69
C ALA A 22 9.35 -34.85 -8.44
N ALA A 23 10.36 -35.19 -7.64
CA ALA A 23 10.72 -34.43 -6.46
C ALA A 23 11.24 -33.02 -6.82
N SER A 24 12.12 -32.89 -7.81
CA SER A 24 12.62 -31.58 -8.24
C SER A 24 11.53 -30.73 -8.86
N ALA A 25 10.67 -31.31 -9.71
CA ALA A 25 9.50 -30.63 -10.25
C ALA A 25 8.53 -30.20 -9.14
N GLY A 26 8.29 -31.04 -8.14
CA GLY A 26 7.46 -30.72 -6.98
C GLY A 26 8.02 -29.57 -6.15
N LEU A 27 9.34 -29.54 -5.94
CA LEU A 27 10.02 -28.44 -5.23
C LEU A 27 9.93 -27.12 -6.01
N VAL A 28 10.20 -27.16 -7.33
CA VAL A 28 10.06 -25.99 -8.20
C VAL A 28 8.61 -25.49 -8.21
N TRP A 29 7.64 -26.38 -8.35
CA TRP A 29 6.23 -26.04 -8.31
C TRP A 29 5.81 -25.42 -6.97
N THR A 30 6.26 -26.00 -5.86
CA THR A 30 6.00 -25.46 -4.52
C THR A 30 6.63 -24.08 -4.32
N TYR A 31 7.84 -23.87 -4.84
CA TYR A 31 8.51 -22.56 -4.83
C TYR A 31 7.71 -21.52 -5.62
N VAL A 32 7.28 -21.85 -6.84
CA VAL A 32 6.46 -20.97 -7.68
C VAL A 32 5.13 -20.63 -6.98
N LEU A 33 4.41 -21.64 -6.46
CA LEU A 33 3.15 -21.42 -5.74
C LEU A 33 3.32 -20.51 -4.52
N ARG A 34 4.38 -20.72 -3.72
CA ARG A 34 4.65 -19.86 -2.56
C ARG A 34 4.97 -18.42 -2.95
N ASN A 35 5.65 -18.20 -4.07
CA ASN A 35 5.97 -16.86 -4.55
C ASN A 35 4.75 -16.13 -5.11
N GLN A 36 3.81 -16.88 -5.71
CA GLN A 36 2.52 -16.34 -6.16
C GLN A 36 1.57 -16.03 -5.00
N ALA A 37 1.53 -16.90 -3.98
CA ALA A 37 0.65 -16.73 -2.82
C ALA A 37 1.12 -15.64 -1.86
N ARG A 38 2.45 -15.42 -1.75
CA ARG A 38 3.03 -14.29 -1.01
C ARG A 38 3.17 -13.07 -1.91
N ALA A 39 2.05 -12.67 -2.51
CA ALA A 39 1.98 -11.41 -3.26
C ALA A 39 2.59 -10.29 -2.42
N THR A 40 3.61 -9.65 -2.98
CA THR A 40 4.40 -8.68 -2.24
C THR A 40 3.57 -7.46 -1.88
N PRO A 41 3.81 -6.86 -0.70
CA PRO A 41 3.10 -5.68 -0.23
C PRO A 41 3.38 -4.40 -1.08
N PHE A 42 4.12 -4.50 -2.19
CA PHE A 42 4.61 -3.33 -2.93
C PHE A 42 3.97 -3.18 -4.32
N ALA A 43 2.97 -3.99 -4.67
CA ALA A 43 2.25 -3.82 -5.93
C ALA A 43 1.12 -2.78 -5.77
N LEU A 44 1.33 -1.56 -6.27
CA LEU A 44 0.25 -0.59 -6.42
C LEU A 44 -0.67 -1.01 -7.57
N ARG A 45 -1.98 -1.01 -7.30
CA ARG A 45 -3.00 -1.54 -8.20
C ARG A 45 -3.63 -0.44 -9.06
N PRO A 46 -4.20 -0.78 -10.23
CA PRO A 46 -4.99 0.17 -11.02
C PRO A 46 -6.15 0.78 -10.19
N PRO A 47 -6.69 1.94 -10.62
CA PRO A 47 -7.83 2.54 -9.94
C PRO A 47 -9.03 1.60 -9.95
N GLY A 48 -9.79 1.65 -8.85
CA GLY A 48 -10.98 0.81 -8.66
C GLY A 48 -10.67 -0.64 -8.29
N ALA A 49 -9.41 -1.02 -8.05
CA ALA A 49 -9.06 -2.35 -7.55
C ALA A 49 -9.79 -2.65 -6.23
N ARG A 50 -10.25 -3.90 -6.11
CA ARG A 50 -10.73 -4.46 -4.84
C ARG A 50 -9.57 -4.59 -3.85
N ASP A 51 -9.90 -4.87 -2.60
CA ASP A 51 -8.94 -5.25 -1.59
C ASP A 51 -8.05 -6.40 -2.10
N GLU A 52 -6.80 -6.42 -1.65
CA GLU A 52 -5.74 -7.25 -2.25
C GLU A 52 -6.15 -8.73 -2.40
N ALA A 53 -6.80 -9.31 -1.37
CA ALA A 53 -7.28 -10.69 -1.40
C ALA A 53 -8.34 -10.95 -2.49
N ASP A 54 -9.36 -10.08 -2.56
CA ASP A 54 -10.43 -10.17 -3.54
C ASP A 54 -9.93 -9.90 -4.96
N PHE A 55 -9.03 -8.93 -5.11
CA PHE A 55 -8.38 -8.64 -6.38
C PHE A 55 -7.67 -9.89 -6.93
N HIS A 56 -6.88 -10.58 -6.09
CA HIS A 56 -6.16 -11.80 -6.52
C HIS A 56 -7.11 -12.94 -6.88
N ALA A 57 -8.22 -13.08 -6.17
CA ALA A 57 -9.21 -14.12 -6.45
C ALA A 57 -9.95 -13.88 -7.79
N LEU A 58 -10.20 -12.62 -8.14
CA LEU A 58 -10.97 -12.24 -9.33
C LEU A 58 -10.09 -11.98 -10.57
N CYS A 59 -8.82 -11.62 -10.40
CA CYS A 59 -7.95 -11.26 -11.50
C CYS A 59 -7.49 -12.49 -12.29
N ILE A 60 -8.03 -12.64 -13.50
CA ILE A 60 -7.62 -13.69 -14.45
C ILE A 60 -6.36 -13.34 -15.26
N LYS A 61 -5.67 -12.24 -14.93
CA LYS A 61 -4.39 -11.84 -15.53
C LYS A 61 -4.46 -11.67 -17.06
N CYS A 62 -5.61 -11.21 -17.57
CA CYS A 62 -5.87 -11.07 -19.00
C CYS A 62 -5.22 -9.85 -19.66
N GLY A 63 -4.74 -8.87 -18.89
CA GLY A 63 -4.08 -7.67 -19.41
C GLY A 63 -4.98 -6.62 -20.06
N GLN A 64 -6.30 -6.78 -20.04
CA GLN A 64 -7.21 -5.81 -20.68
C GLN A 64 -7.13 -4.41 -20.07
N CYS A 65 -6.93 -4.30 -18.76
CA CYS A 65 -6.69 -3.01 -18.10
C CYS A 65 -5.39 -2.33 -18.57
N VAL A 66 -4.35 -3.10 -18.90
CA VAL A 66 -3.07 -2.60 -19.43
C VAL A 66 -3.28 -2.04 -20.84
N ASN A 67 -3.93 -2.80 -21.71
CA ASN A 67 -4.21 -2.37 -23.09
C ASN A 67 -5.14 -1.15 -23.15
N ALA A 68 -6.06 -1.03 -22.20
CA ALA A 68 -6.99 0.09 -22.12
C ALA A 68 -6.37 1.37 -21.50
N CYS A 69 -5.16 1.30 -20.95
CA CYS A 69 -4.50 2.45 -20.35
C CYS A 69 -3.91 3.36 -21.44
N PRO A 70 -4.41 4.60 -21.63
CA PRO A 70 -3.96 5.46 -22.73
C PRO A 70 -2.54 6.03 -22.54
N TYR A 71 -1.96 5.88 -21.35
CA TYR A 71 -0.66 6.46 -20.99
C TYR A 71 0.42 5.39 -20.74
N ASP A 72 0.14 4.11 -21.02
CA ASP A 72 1.06 2.99 -20.78
C ASP A 72 1.62 2.93 -19.33
N THR A 73 0.84 3.44 -18.38
CA THR A 73 1.13 3.43 -16.94
C THR A 73 1.12 2.00 -16.39
N LEU A 74 0.17 1.18 -16.82
CA LEU A 74 0.00 -0.15 -16.26
C LEU A 74 0.93 -1.14 -16.96
N ARG A 75 1.53 -2.06 -16.18
CA ARG A 75 2.40 -3.14 -16.67
C ARG A 75 1.97 -4.45 -16.04
N LEU A 76 2.19 -5.57 -16.74
CA LEU A 76 2.01 -6.90 -16.16
C LEU A 76 3.32 -7.36 -15.54
N ALA A 77 3.26 -7.90 -14.32
CA ALA A 77 4.41 -8.48 -13.66
C ALA A 77 4.92 -9.72 -14.42
N THR A 78 6.22 -9.76 -14.65
CA THR A 78 6.95 -10.87 -15.26
C THR A 78 7.39 -11.88 -14.20
N ALA A 79 7.97 -13.00 -14.62
CA ALA A 79 8.54 -14.00 -13.70
C ALA A 79 9.72 -13.49 -12.86
N TRP A 80 10.32 -12.37 -13.28
CA TRP A 80 11.48 -11.75 -12.63
C TRP A 80 11.09 -10.62 -11.69
N ASP A 81 9.82 -10.19 -11.73
CA ASP A 81 9.32 -9.20 -10.82
C ASP A 81 9.05 -9.81 -9.44
N PRO A 82 9.23 -9.04 -8.35
CA PRO A 82 8.87 -9.49 -7.01
C PRO A 82 7.34 -9.61 -6.82
N ARG A 83 6.54 -9.40 -7.88
CA ARG A 83 5.08 -9.28 -7.85
C ARG A 83 4.46 -10.51 -8.50
N PRO A 84 3.21 -10.88 -8.15
CA PRO A 84 2.56 -12.05 -8.75
C PRO A 84 2.52 -11.96 -10.27
N ILE A 85 3.05 -12.99 -10.93
CA ILE A 85 3.22 -13.01 -12.39
C ILE A 85 1.86 -12.78 -13.07
N GLY A 86 1.84 -11.91 -14.08
CA GLY A 86 0.65 -11.53 -14.83
C GLY A 86 -0.29 -10.57 -14.10
N SER A 87 0.05 -10.15 -12.88
CA SER A 87 -0.74 -9.17 -12.16
C SER A 87 -0.42 -7.74 -12.66
N PRO A 88 -1.42 -6.89 -12.88
CA PRO A 88 -1.19 -5.50 -13.27
C PRO A 88 -0.66 -4.68 -12.08
N TYR A 89 0.27 -3.78 -12.37
CA TYR A 89 0.84 -2.82 -11.42
C TYR A 89 1.28 -1.54 -12.15
N PHE A 90 1.66 -0.51 -11.41
CA PHE A 90 2.44 0.62 -11.93
C PHE A 90 3.57 1.03 -10.98
N LEU A 91 4.55 1.77 -11.49
CA LEU A 91 5.66 2.33 -10.71
C LEU A 91 5.53 3.85 -10.66
N PRO A 92 5.09 4.43 -9.52
CA PRO A 92 4.90 5.87 -9.36
C PRO A 92 6.07 6.70 -9.86
N ARG A 93 7.31 6.31 -9.55
CA ARG A 93 8.51 7.09 -9.90
C ARG A 93 8.73 7.20 -11.41
N GLU A 94 8.42 6.14 -12.17
CA GLU A 94 8.70 6.08 -13.61
C GLU A 94 7.46 6.47 -14.43
N TYR A 95 6.34 5.83 -14.14
CA TYR A 95 5.08 5.95 -14.87
C TYR A 95 3.90 6.01 -13.88
N PRO A 96 3.56 7.21 -13.36
CA PRO A 96 2.43 7.38 -12.44
C PRO A 96 1.09 7.24 -13.16
N CYS A 97 0.02 7.02 -12.39
CA CYS A 97 -1.36 7.13 -12.89
C CYS A 97 -1.73 8.60 -13.10
N LEU A 98 -2.17 8.93 -14.32
CA LEU A 98 -2.57 10.30 -14.68
C LEU A 98 -4.08 10.59 -14.45
N MET A 99 -4.78 9.71 -13.73
CA MET A 99 -6.17 9.92 -13.29
C MET A 99 -7.14 10.24 -14.45
N CYS A 100 -7.30 9.31 -15.38
CA CYS A 100 -8.26 9.43 -16.49
C CYS A 100 -9.69 9.56 -15.95
N PRO A 101 -10.47 10.60 -16.34
CA PRO A 101 -11.83 10.81 -15.82
C PRO A 101 -12.82 9.68 -16.15
N ASP A 102 -12.62 9.00 -17.27
CA ASP A 102 -13.45 7.90 -17.77
C ASP A 102 -13.00 6.50 -17.30
N ILE A 103 -11.88 6.44 -16.58
CA ILE A 103 -11.33 5.21 -15.94
C ILE A 103 -11.36 3.97 -16.88
N PRO A 104 -10.77 4.04 -18.09
CA PRO A 104 -10.94 3.01 -19.11
C PRO A 104 -10.39 1.64 -18.68
N CYS A 105 -9.36 1.63 -17.83
CA CYS A 105 -8.79 0.41 -17.27
C CYS A 105 -9.79 -0.39 -16.42
N GLN A 106 -10.66 0.29 -15.66
CA GLN A 106 -11.74 -0.34 -14.89
C GLN A 106 -12.83 -0.88 -15.81
N ALA A 107 -13.28 -0.06 -16.78
CA ALA A 107 -14.31 -0.45 -17.74
C ALA A 107 -13.89 -1.68 -18.56
N ALA A 108 -12.60 -1.83 -18.87
CA ALA A 108 -12.05 -2.96 -19.59
C ALA A 108 -11.93 -4.25 -18.77
N CYS A 109 -12.14 -4.22 -17.44
CA CYS A 109 -12.00 -5.39 -16.58
C CYS A 109 -13.21 -6.32 -16.67
N PRO A 110 -13.09 -7.55 -17.23
CA PRO A 110 -14.24 -8.42 -17.44
C PRO A 110 -14.68 -9.19 -16.17
N THR A 111 -13.83 -9.29 -15.15
CA THR A 111 -14.06 -10.14 -13.98
C THR A 111 -14.49 -9.38 -12.72
N GLY A 112 -14.48 -8.04 -12.76
CA GLY A 112 -14.77 -7.22 -11.59
C GLY A 112 -13.63 -7.16 -10.56
N ALA A 113 -12.42 -7.62 -10.91
CA ALA A 113 -11.22 -7.41 -10.10
C ALA A 113 -10.93 -5.91 -9.88
N LEU A 114 -11.24 -5.10 -10.91
CA LEU A 114 -11.53 -3.68 -10.76
C LEU A 114 -13.04 -3.55 -10.60
N SER A 115 -13.49 -2.98 -9.49
CA SER A 115 -14.84 -3.11 -8.95
C SER A 115 -15.97 -2.68 -9.89
N GLY A 116 -15.67 -1.82 -10.88
CA GLY A 116 -16.67 -1.22 -11.76
C GLY A 116 -17.52 -0.13 -11.09
N LYS A 117 -17.31 0.12 -9.78
CA LYS A 117 -18.13 1.01 -8.94
C LYS A 117 -17.50 2.38 -8.71
N LEU A 118 -16.25 2.57 -9.11
CA LEU A 118 -15.60 3.88 -9.00
C LEU A 118 -16.19 4.80 -10.07
N GLU A 119 -16.90 5.83 -9.64
CA GLU A 119 -17.53 6.83 -10.51
C GLU A 119 -16.62 8.04 -10.72
N ASP A 120 -15.99 8.52 -9.65
CA ASP A 120 -15.00 9.60 -9.68
C ASP A 120 -13.59 9.03 -9.44
N ILE A 121 -12.65 9.41 -10.31
CA ILE A 121 -11.25 9.01 -10.19
C ILE A 121 -10.56 9.60 -8.94
N GLU A 122 -11.07 10.72 -8.40
CA GLU A 122 -10.61 11.29 -7.11
C GLU A 122 -10.91 10.36 -5.91
N ASP A 123 -11.85 9.43 -6.05
CA ASP A 123 -12.19 8.44 -5.01
C ASP A 123 -11.35 7.16 -5.09
N ALA A 124 -10.44 7.06 -6.06
CA ALA A 124 -9.53 5.92 -6.14
C ALA A 124 -8.66 5.82 -4.88
N ARG A 125 -8.35 4.60 -4.43
CA ARG A 125 -7.42 4.33 -3.31
C ARG A 125 -6.37 3.30 -3.77
N MET A 126 -5.53 3.70 -4.72
CA MET A 126 -4.47 2.84 -5.29
C MET A 126 -3.28 2.67 -4.33
N GLY A 127 -3.10 3.62 -3.42
CA GLY A 127 -2.03 3.68 -2.44
C GLY A 127 -2.08 4.99 -1.64
N LEU A 128 -1.06 5.21 -0.81
CA LEU A 128 -0.92 6.38 0.06
C LEU A 128 0.48 6.97 -0.11
N ALA A 129 0.56 8.28 -0.31
CA ALA A 129 1.82 9.01 -0.37
C ALA A 129 2.36 9.28 1.03
N VAL A 130 3.64 8.99 1.26
CA VAL A 130 4.34 9.20 2.52
C VAL A 130 5.59 10.03 2.26
N ILE A 131 5.80 11.06 3.07
CA ILE A 131 6.94 11.98 2.94
C ILE A 131 8.02 11.57 3.93
N ASP A 132 9.24 11.40 3.42
CA ASP A 132 10.45 11.37 4.22
C ASP A 132 10.85 12.81 4.58
N THR A 133 10.70 13.16 5.85
CA THR A 133 10.97 14.50 6.37
C THR A 133 12.45 14.84 6.44
N GLU A 134 13.34 13.85 6.46
CA GLU A 134 14.79 14.07 6.58
C GLU A 134 15.42 14.43 5.23
N THR A 135 14.85 13.98 4.13
CA THR A 135 15.37 14.27 2.79
C THR A 135 14.52 15.28 2.00
N CYS A 136 13.26 15.49 2.38
CA CYS A 136 12.40 16.42 1.67
C CYS A 136 12.92 17.86 1.76
N LEU A 137 13.21 18.46 0.60
CA LEU A 137 13.74 19.84 0.50
C LEU A 137 12.93 20.86 1.31
N SER A 138 11.59 20.74 1.31
CA SER A 138 10.74 21.65 2.07
C SER A 138 10.84 21.47 3.58
N TRP A 139 10.91 20.22 4.03
CA TRP A 139 11.17 19.91 5.44
C TRP A 139 12.58 20.35 5.86
N GLN A 140 13.55 20.32 4.95
CA GLN A 140 14.90 20.85 5.18
C GLN A 140 14.99 22.39 5.10
N GLY A 141 13.87 23.08 4.85
CA GLY A 141 13.79 24.54 4.87
C GLY A 141 14.03 25.24 3.53
N LEU A 142 14.20 24.49 2.44
CA LEU A 142 14.20 25.04 1.09
C LEU A 142 12.76 25.25 0.60
N ARG A 143 12.56 26.20 -0.31
CA ARG A 143 11.20 26.44 -0.85
C ARG A 143 10.88 25.48 -1.99
N CYS A 144 10.23 24.36 -1.67
CA CYS A 144 9.80 23.36 -2.64
C CYS A 144 8.32 22.99 -2.44
N GLU A 145 7.50 23.21 -3.47
CA GLU A 145 6.05 22.92 -3.46
C GLU A 145 5.65 22.01 -4.64
N VAL A 146 6.62 21.33 -5.26
CA VAL A 146 6.42 20.57 -6.50
C VAL A 146 5.38 19.45 -6.34
N CYS A 147 5.42 18.71 -5.23
CA CYS A 147 4.46 17.65 -4.97
C CYS A 147 3.03 18.18 -4.81
N TYR A 148 2.86 19.32 -4.13
CA TYR A 148 1.56 20.00 -3.99
C TYR A 148 1.05 20.51 -5.35
N LEU A 149 1.88 21.23 -6.10
CA LEU A 149 1.48 21.83 -7.38
C LEU A 149 1.15 20.79 -8.45
N SER A 150 1.86 19.65 -8.43
CA SER A 150 1.66 18.56 -9.39
C SER A 150 0.52 17.62 -9.00
N CYS A 151 0.01 17.70 -7.77
CA CYS A 151 -1.07 16.83 -7.31
C CYS A 151 -2.38 17.16 -8.03
N PRO A 152 -3.04 16.17 -8.69
CA PRO A 152 -4.35 16.40 -9.32
C PRO A 152 -5.43 16.81 -8.32
N VAL A 153 -5.34 16.28 -7.08
CA VAL A 153 -6.24 16.54 -5.95
C VAL A 153 -5.59 17.49 -4.91
N LYS A 154 -4.80 18.45 -5.37
CA LYS A 154 -4.15 19.46 -4.50
C LYS A 154 -5.17 20.23 -3.65
N GLY A 155 -4.79 20.56 -2.42
CA GLY A 155 -5.66 21.22 -1.45
C GLY A 155 -6.57 20.26 -0.67
N LYS A 156 -6.86 19.07 -1.20
CA LYS A 156 -7.52 17.96 -0.49
C LYS A 156 -6.51 16.89 -0.07
N ALA A 157 -5.83 16.27 -1.03
CA ALA A 157 -4.89 15.18 -0.79
C ALA A 157 -3.53 15.63 -0.24
N ILE A 158 -3.07 16.82 -0.67
CA ILE A 158 -1.84 17.43 -0.18
C ILE A 158 -2.15 18.89 0.16
N SER A 159 -1.85 19.30 1.38
CA SER A 159 -1.85 20.70 1.80
C SER A 159 -0.43 21.21 2.03
N VAL A 160 -0.27 22.53 2.14
CA VAL A 160 0.98 23.16 2.53
C VAL A 160 0.79 23.81 3.89
N GLU A 161 1.50 23.31 4.90
CA GLU A 161 1.42 23.79 6.27
C GLU A 161 2.60 24.69 6.61
N ARG A 162 2.33 25.75 7.36
CA ARG A 162 3.39 26.59 7.93
C ARG A 162 3.89 25.94 9.22
N ARG A 163 5.18 25.63 9.28
CA ARG A 163 5.86 25.18 10.51
C ARG A 163 6.97 26.13 10.92
N ALA A 164 7.29 26.12 12.21
CA ALA A 164 8.42 26.87 12.73
C ALA A 164 9.72 26.46 12.02
N GLY A 165 10.58 27.46 11.80
CA GLY A 165 11.91 27.25 11.26
C GLY A 165 12.81 26.49 12.24
N LEU A 166 13.89 25.92 11.71
CA LEU A 166 14.93 25.32 12.53
C LEU A 166 15.74 26.45 13.21
N ALA A 167 15.97 26.34 14.52
CA ALA A 167 16.86 27.21 15.31
C ALA A 167 16.75 28.72 15.01
N GLY A 168 15.53 29.28 15.03
CA GLY A 168 15.30 30.72 14.80
C GLY A 168 15.28 31.15 13.33
N GLY A 169 15.32 30.20 12.40
CA GLY A 169 15.16 30.45 10.96
C GLY A 169 13.72 30.79 10.54
N TYR A 170 13.56 31.16 9.27
CA TYR A 170 12.26 31.44 8.67
C TYR A 170 11.30 30.26 8.76
N ALA A 171 9.99 30.57 8.82
CA ALA A 171 8.95 29.54 8.79
C ALA A 171 9.07 28.67 7.53
N ARG A 172 8.94 27.35 7.70
CA ARG A 172 8.98 26.36 6.62
C ARG A 172 7.56 26.12 6.12
N MET A 173 7.41 25.92 4.81
CA MET A 173 6.12 25.65 4.17
C MET A 173 6.08 24.19 3.72
N VAL A 174 5.78 23.29 4.65
CA VAL A 174 5.94 21.85 4.47
C VAL A 174 4.71 21.21 3.82
N PRO A 175 4.89 20.29 2.86
CA PRO A 175 3.77 19.51 2.35
C PRO A 175 3.27 18.52 3.41
N TRP A 176 1.96 18.39 3.52
CA TRP A 176 1.28 17.42 4.38
C TRP A 176 0.31 16.59 3.55
N VAL A 177 0.37 15.26 3.68
CA VAL A 177 -0.51 14.33 2.94
C VAL A 177 -1.68 13.93 3.82
N HIS A 178 -2.90 14.08 3.29
CA HIS A 178 -4.13 13.65 3.94
C HIS A 178 -4.56 12.30 3.38
N SER A 179 -4.53 11.25 4.21
CA SER A 179 -4.82 9.88 3.81
C SER A 179 -6.21 9.71 3.20
N ASP A 180 -7.18 10.44 3.71
CA ASP A 180 -8.59 10.29 3.35
C ASP A 180 -8.89 10.75 1.91
N HIS A 181 -8.01 11.59 1.36
CA HIS A 181 -8.12 12.14 0.00
C HIS A 181 -6.98 11.70 -0.93
N CYS A 182 -5.93 11.08 -0.40
CA CYS A 182 -4.82 10.61 -1.22
C CYS A 182 -5.26 9.44 -2.10
N THR A 183 -5.15 9.61 -3.42
CA THR A 183 -5.54 8.53 -4.35
C THR A 183 -4.46 7.48 -4.58
N GLY A 184 -3.21 7.80 -4.22
CA GLY A 184 -2.05 6.96 -4.54
C GLY A 184 -1.65 6.99 -6.01
N CYS A 185 -2.03 8.02 -6.78
CA CYS A 185 -1.72 8.10 -8.22
C CYS A 185 -0.22 8.14 -8.56
N GLY A 186 0.64 8.56 -7.62
CA GLY A 186 2.09 8.55 -7.82
C GLY A 186 2.69 9.77 -8.51
N VAL A 187 1.87 10.72 -8.98
CA VAL A 187 2.37 11.92 -9.69
C VAL A 187 3.35 12.73 -8.83
N CYS A 188 3.10 12.81 -7.52
CA CYS A 188 3.99 13.52 -6.59
C CYS A 188 5.37 12.84 -6.45
N GLU A 189 5.44 11.51 -6.49
CA GLU A 189 6.69 10.75 -6.44
C GLU A 189 7.47 10.91 -7.75
N ASN A 190 6.80 10.81 -8.90
CA ASN A 190 7.40 11.04 -10.22
C ASN A 190 8.04 12.43 -10.34
N ARG A 191 7.34 13.46 -9.85
CA ARG A 191 7.77 14.86 -9.97
C ARG A 191 8.75 15.29 -8.89
N CYS A 192 9.07 14.44 -7.93
CA CYS A 192 9.99 14.79 -6.86
C CYS A 192 11.39 15.10 -7.45
N PRO A 193 11.97 16.29 -7.18
CA PRO A 193 13.23 16.71 -7.78
C PRO A 193 14.48 16.08 -7.15
N THR A 194 14.33 15.36 -6.04
CA THR A 194 15.44 14.68 -5.38
C THR A 194 15.87 13.43 -6.17
N GLU A 195 17.14 13.02 -6.03
CA GLU A 195 17.67 11.83 -6.72
C GLU A 195 16.85 10.58 -6.38
N VAL A 196 16.68 10.31 -5.09
CA VAL A 196 15.69 9.38 -4.56
C VAL A 196 14.51 10.18 -4.04
N ALA A 197 13.29 9.88 -4.50
CA ALA A 197 12.10 10.66 -4.18
C ALA A 197 11.84 10.68 -2.67
N SER A 198 11.78 11.88 -2.08
CA SER A 198 11.44 12.08 -0.66
C SER A 198 9.94 11.95 -0.38
N ILE A 199 9.12 11.70 -1.39
CA ILE A 199 7.72 11.35 -1.24
C ILE A 199 7.49 10.06 -2.04
N ARG A 200 7.00 9.02 -1.38
CA ARG A 200 6.83 7.69 -1.97
C ARG A 200 5.40 7.22 -1.79
N VAL A 201 4.85 6.57 -2.80
CA VAL A 201 3.53 5.95 -2.74
C VAL A 201 3.69 4.48 -2.41
N VAL A 202 2.97 4.04 -1.38
CA VAL A 202 2.96 2.67 -0.88
C VAL A 202 1.52 2.21 -0.66
N GLN A 203 1.30 0.92 -0.37
CA GLN A 203 -0.02 0.47 0.05
C GLN A 203 -0.38 1.09 1.40
N ALA A 204 -1.62 1.58 1.55
CA ALA A 204 -2.05 2.29 2.76
C ALA A 204 -1.91 1.42 4.01
N ASP A 205 -2.27 0.14 3.91
CA ASP A 205 -2.22 -0.83 5.03
C ASP A 205 -0.82 -1.05 5.62
N LEU A 206 0.25 -0.67 4.92
CA LEU A 206 1.63 -0.79 5.42
C LEU A 206 2.07 0.36 6.30
N VAL A 207 1.40 1.51 6.19
CA VAL A 207 1.87 2.77 6.79
C VAL A 207 0.80 3.44 7.63
N GLN A 208 -0.48 3.19 7.36
CA GLN A 208 -1.58 3.80 8.07
C GLN A 208 -1.86 3.05 9.37
N GLY A 209 -1.66 3.75 10.49
CA GLY A 209 -2.07 3.26 11.81
C GLY A 209 -3.59 3.36 12.00
N ARG A 210 -4.09 2.66 13.01
CA ARG A 210 -5.48 2.78 13.48
C ARG A 210 -5.50 3.04 14.97
N MET A 211 -6.27 4.03 15.40
CA MET A 211 -6.53 4.23 16.83
C MET A 211 -7.44 3.10 17.31
N GLY A 212 -7.12 2.51 18.47
CA GLY A 212 -8.01 1.56 19.13
C GLY A 212 -9.31 2.25 19.53
N GLY A 213 -10.44 1.52 19.48
CA GLY A 213 -11.77 2.10 19.73
C GLY A 213 -12.00 2.62 21.16
N HIS A 214 -11.06 2.34 22.07
CA HIS A 214 -11.04 2.89 23.42
C HIS A 214 -10.49 4.31 23.50
N TYR A 215 -9.81 4.80 22.45
CA TYR A 215 -9.38 6.19 22.35
C TYR A 215 -10.48 7.02 21.69
N GLN A 216 -11.19 7.80 22.50
CA GLN A 216 -12.15 8.79 22.01
C GLN A 216 -11.42 10.12 21.80
N MET A 217 -11.36 10.57 20.56
CA MET A 217 -10.93 11.94 20.27
C MET A 217 -12.04 12.88 20.71
N GLN A 218 -11.72 13.90 21.52
CA GLN A 218 -12.64 14.99 21.78
C GLN A 218 -12.92 15.70 20.46
N ALA A 219 -14.19 15.76 20.06
CA ALA A 219 -14.58 16.48 18.87
C ALA A 219 -14.35 17.98 19.09
N THR A 220 -13.61 18.61 18.19
CA THR A 220 -13.57 20.07 18.09
C THR A 220 -14.82 20.53 17.33
N ASP A 221 -15.60 21.42 17.95
CA ASP A 221 -16.68 22.10 17.23
C ASP A 221 -16.09 22.92 16.06
N PRO A 222 -16.88 23.22 15.00
CA PRO A 222 -16.45 24.09 13.90
C PRO A 222 -15.96 25.49 14.34
N GLY A 223 -16.28 25.90 15.57
CA GLY A 223 -15.82 27.14 16.21
C GLY A 223 -14.51 27.02 17.00
N GLY A 224 -13.82 25.86 16.99
CA GLY A 224 -12.53 25.66 17.64
C GLY A 224 -12.57 25.57 19.16
N VAL A 225 -13.76 25.40 19.76
CA VAL A 225 -13.89 25.12 21.19
C VAL A 225 -13.87 23.61 21.39
N MET A 226 -13.00 23.16 22.30
CA MET A 226 -12.98 21.76 22.75
C MET A 226 -14.27 21.51 23.54
N VAL A 227 -15.18 20.72 22.98
CA VAL A 227 -16.34 20.23 23.73
C VAL A 227 -15.84 19.08 24.61
N PHE A 228 -15.67 19.36 25.89
CA PHE A 228 -15.49 18.30 26.87
C PHE A 228 -16.86 17.75 27.20
N ASP A 229 -17.27 16.69 26.51
CA ASP A 229 -18.38 15.86 27.01
C ASP A 229 -17.85 15.08 28.21
N PRO A 230 -18.29 15.40 29.45
CA PRO A 230 -17.91 14.59 30.58
C PRO A 230 -18.40 13.16 30.34
N PRO A 231 -17.57 12.14 30.65
CA PRO A 231 -18.02 10.76 30.57
C PRO A 231 -19.30 10.60 31.40
N PRO A 232 -20.25 9.73 31.00
CA PRO A 232 -21.44 9.49 31.79
C PRO A 232 -21.03 9.18 33.22
N ALA A 233 -21.71 9.80 34.18
CA ALA A 233 -21.42 9.61 35.59
C ALA A 233 -21.42 8.11 35.90
N VAL A 234 -20.27 7.57 36.28
CA VAL A 234 -20.17 6.17 36.71
C VAL A 234 -21.03 6.04 37.97
N GLU A 235 -22.05 5.18 37.92
CA GLU A 235 -22.89 4.96 39.09
C GLU A 235 -22.03 4.45 40.26
N PRO A 236 -22.18 5.02 41.47
CA PRO A 236 -21.38 4.60 42.62
C PRO A 236 -21.66 3.13 42.93
N GLY A 237 -20.67 2.28 42.67
CA GLY A 237 -20.75 0.83 42.86
C GLY A 237 -20.35 -0.02 41.65
N HIS A 238 -20.20 0.58 40.46
CA HIS A 238 -19.70 -0.11 39.27
C HIS A 238 -18.31 0.40 38.86
N ALA A 239 -17.32 0.21 39.75
CA ALA A 239 -15.93 0.28 39.33
C ALA A 239 -15.66 -0.95 38.43
N PRO A 240 -15.19 -0.79 37.18
CA PRO A 240 -14.69 -1.92 36.40
C PRO A 240 -13.62 -2.62 37.24
N SER A 241 -13.72 -3.94 37.37
CA SER A 241 -12.87 -4.72 38.29
C SER A 241 -11.40 -4.80 37.89
N ASP A 242 -10.99 -4.16 36.78
CA ASP A 242 -9.63 -3.75 36.45
C ASP A 242 -9.77 -2.75 35.28
N PRO A 243 -8.95 -1.68 35.20
CA PRO A 243 -8.88 -0.90 33.97
C PRO A 243 -8.43 -1.84 32.83
N PRO A 244 -9.04 -1.78 31.63
CA PRO A 244 -8.60 -2.61 30.51
C PRO A 244 -7.12 -2.32 30.27
N ALA A 245 -6.28 -3.35 30.30
CA ALA A 245 -4.85 -3.21 30.03
C ALA A 245 -4.67 -2.55 28.65
N ILE A 246 -4.16 -1.31 28.64
CA ILE A 246 -3.97 -0.55 27.41
C ILE A 246 -2.54 -0.81 26.95
N PRO A 247 -2.33 -1.56 25.85
CA PRO A 247 -0.98 -1.95 25.44
C PRO A 247 -0.08 -0.73 25.26
N GLY A 248 1.02 -0.68 26.03
CA GLY A 248 2.05 0.35 25.94
C GLY A 248 1.78 1.67 26.68
N LEU A 249 0.53 2.01 26.98
CA LEU A 249 0.22 3.23 27.74
C LEU A 249 0.48 3.05 29.24
N ASP A 250 0.27 1.83 29.75
CA ASP A 250 0.57 1.50 31.15
C ASP A 250 2.06 1.69 31.46
N ALA A 251 2.97 1.37 30.53
CA ALA A 251 4.41 1.62 30.69
C ALA A 251 4.76 3.12 30.73
N LEU A 252 4.07 3.97 29.95
CA LEU A 252 4.22 5.43 30.02
C LEU A 252 3.72 5.99 31.36
N ASN A 253 2.58 5.48 31.84
CA ASN A 253 1.96 5.93 33.08
C ASN A 253 2.70 5.45 34.34
N LEU A 254 3.31 4.27 34.28
CA LEU A 254 4.11 3.68 35.37
C LEU A 254 5.56 4.18 35.37
N GLY A 255 5.99 4.88 34.32
CA GLY A 255 7.36 5.37 34.17
C GLY A 255 8.37 4.26 33.86
N ASP A 256 7.91 3.06 33.51
CA ASP A 256 8.72 1.87 33.23
C ASP A 256 9.23 1.82 31.77
N LEU A 257 9.45 2.98 31.15
CA LEU A 257 10.21 3.03 29.90
C LEU A 257 11.69 2.76 30.22
N PRO A 258 12.36 1.82 29.50
CA PRO A 258 13.78 1.55 29.71
C PRO A 258 14.68 2.76 29.40
#